data_AF-A0A9E5TKJ8-F1
#
_entry.id   AF-A0A9E5TKJ8-F1
#
_cell.length_a   1.000
_cell.length_b   1.000
_cell.length_c   1.000
_cell.angle_alpha   90.00
_cell.angle_beta   90.00
_cell.angle_gamma   90.00
#
_symmetry.space_group_name_H-M   'P 1'
#
loop_
_entity.id
_entity.type
_entity.pdbx_description
1 polymer ?
#
loop_
_entity_poly.entity_id
_entity_poly.type
_entity_poly.pdbx_seq_one_letter_code
_entity_poly.pdbx_strand_id
1 'polypeptide(L)' 'MSGQDPQELISMLNEDIKGEHAAIVQYLRHAYAMGEGEMACEIEAIARDEMRHLDW' A
#
# COMPACT_ATOMS: atom_id res chain seq x y z
N MET A 1 -30.36 12.05 -5.21
CA MET A 1 -28.93 11.67 -5.15
C MET A 1 -28.88 10.18 -5.41
N SER A 2 -28.51 9.75 -6.61
CA SER A 2 -28.30 8.33 -6.88
C SER A 2 -27.10 7.89 -6.05
N GLY A 3 -27.31 7.00 -5.07
CA GLY A 3 -26.20 6.35 -4.39
C GLY A 3 -25.33 5.62 -5.41
N GLN A 4 -24.02 5.59 -5.20
CA GLN A 4 -23.10 4.84 -6.05
C GLN A 4 -23.56 3.39 -6.18
N ASP A 5 -23.45 2.82 -7.39
CA ASP A 5 -23.73 1.41 -7.61
C ASP A 5 -22.79 0.58 -6.70
N PRO A 6 -23.33 -0.31 -5.85
CA PRO A 6 -22.51 -1.16 -4.99
C PRO A 6 -21.41 -1.91 -5.74
N GLN A 7 -21.63 -2.31 -7.00
CA GLN A 7 -20.62 -3.00 -7.79
C GLN A 7 -19.48 -2.07 -8.22
N GLU A 8 -19.79 -0.83 -8.56
CA GLU A 8 -18.79 0.19 -8.86
C GLU A 8 -17.94 0.49 -7.62
N LEU A 9 -18.58 0.64 -6.47
CA LEU A 9 -17.88 0.84 -5.19
C LEU A 9 -16.96 -0.34 -4.85
N ILE A 10 -17.45 -1.58 -4.97
CA ILE A 10 -16.64 -2.78 -4.75
C ILE A 10 -15.46 -2.83 -5.72
N SER A 11 -15.66 -2.49 -6.99
CA SER A 11 -14.57 -2.45 -7.97
C SER A 11 -13.51 -1.42 -7.59
N MET A 12 -13.91 -0.22 -7.16
CA MET A 12 -12.99 0.82 -6.72
C MET A 12 -12.18 0.39 -5.50
N LEU A 13 -12.83 -0.18 -4.48
CA LEU A 13 -12.16 -0.65 -3.28
C LEU A 13 -11.17 -1.80 -3.58
N ASN A 14 -11.51 -2.69 -4.51
CA ASN A 14 -10.59 -3.76 -4.92
C ASN A 14 -9.34 -3.22 -5.64
N GLU A 15 -9.48 -2.17 -6.47
CA GLU A 15 -8.32 -1.53 -7.09
C GLU A 15 -7.45 -0.81 -6.06
N ASP A 16 -8.07 -0.18 -5.06
CA ASP A 16 -7.38 0.48 -3.95
C ASP A 16 -6.52 -0.53 -3.16
N ILE A 17 -7.13 -1.64 -2.72
CA ILE A 17 -6.44 -2.75 -2.02
C ILE A 17 -5.25 -3.30 -2.83
N LYS A 18 -5.40 -3.43 -4.15
CA LYS A 18 -4.29 -3.87 -5.03
C LYS A 18 -3.15 -2.84 -5.05
N GLY A 19 -3.49 -1.56 -5.06
CA GLY A 19 -2.54 -0.45 -4.97
C GLY A 19 -1.72 -0.53 -3.69
N GLU A 20 -2.40 -0.65 -2.55
CA GLU A 20 -1.76 -0.76 -1.23
C GLU A 20 -0.81 -1.97 -1.16
N HIS A 21 -1.29 -3.15 -1.59
CA HIS A 21 -0.44 -4.35 -1.63
C HIS A 21 0.78 -4.18 -2.54
N ALA A 22 0.62 -3.56 -3.71
CA ALA A 22 1.74 -3.30 -4.62
C ALA A 22 2.76 -2.32 -4.02
N ALA A 23 2.29 -1.27 -3.35
CA ALA A 23 3.12 -0.26 -2.70
C ALA A 23 3.97 -0.88 -1.57
N ILE A 24 3.36 -1.71 -0.72
CA ILE A 24 4.07 -2.46 0.33
C ILE A 24 5.23 -3.27 -0.25
N VAL A 25 4.97 -4.08 -1.27
CA VAL A 25 6.01 -4.92 -1.90
C VAL A 25 7.11 -4.07 -2.53
N GLN A 26 6.74 -2.96 -3.17
CA GLN A 26 7.69 -2.04 -3.79
C GLN A 26 8.62 -1.38 -2.76
N TYR A 27 8.07 -0.85 -1.67
CA TYR A 27 8.85 -0.18 -0.63
C TYR A 27 9.74 -1.14 0.12
N LEU A 28 9.24 -2.32 0.51
CA LEU A 28 10.08 -3.35 1.11
C LEU A 28 11.24 -3.74 0.17
N ARG A 29 10.95 -3.98 -1.12
CA ARG A 29 12.00 -4.29 -2.10
C ARG A 29 13.06 -3.19 -2.19
N HIS A 30 12.66 -1.92 -2.16
CA HIS A 30 13.60 -0.80 -2.17
C HIS A 30 14.45 -0.74 -0.90
N ALA A 31 13.84 -0.87 0.28
CA ALA A 31 14.57 -0.89 1.56
C ALA A 31 15.61 -2.02 1.59
N TYR A 32 15.22 -3.25 1.22
CA TYR A 32 16.14 -4.39 1.18
C TYR A 32 17.26 -4.26 0.16
N ALA A 33 17.01 -3.60 -0.98
CA ALA A 33 18.02 -3.38 -2.00
C ALA A 33 19.08 -2.31 -1.60
N MET A 34 18.72 -1.38 -0.72
CA MET A 34 19.61 -0.31 -0.25
C MET A 34 20.56 -0.75 0.87
N GLY A 35 20.21 -1.80 1.62
CA GLY A 35 20.96 -2.25 2.80
C GLY A 35 20.67 -1.41 4.04
N GLU A 36 21.28 -1.76 5.18
CA GLU A 36 21.01 -1.09 6.46
C GLU A 36 21.45 0.39 6.44
N GLY A 37 20.53 1.29 6.77
CA GLY A 37 20.78 2.72 6.83
C GLY A 37 19.52 3.53 7.13
N GLU A 38 19.69 4.82 7.43
CA GLU A 38 18.60 5.74 7.77
C GLU A 38 17.50 5.76 6.69
N MET A 39 17.91 5.87 5.42
CA MET A 39 16.99 5.86 4.27
C MET A 39 16.20 4.56 4.14
N ALA A 40 16.82 3.41 4.40
CA ALA A 40 16.12 2.12 4.37
C ALA A 40 15.07 2.06 5.49
N CYS A 41 15.38 2.57 6.68
CA CYS A 41 14.44 2.64 7.80
C CYS A 41 13.23 3.56 7.50
N GLU A 42 13.46 4.70 6.85
CA GLU A 42 12.40 5.59 6.40
C GLU A 42 11.48 4.93 5.37
N ILE A 43 12.06 4.23 4.38
CA ILE A 43 11.29 3.50 3.36
C ILE A 43 10.50 2.34 4.00
N GLU A 44 11.07 1.64 4.97
CA GLU A 44 10.32 0.64 5.75
C GLU A 44 9.18 1.27 6.56
N ALA A 45 9.36 2.49 7.06
CA ALA A 45 8.29 3.20 7.76
C ALA A 45 7.12 3.52 6.81
N ILE A 46 7.41 3.91 5.57
CA ILE A 46 6.38 4.09 4.53
C ILE A 46 5.72 2.75 4.21
N ALA A 47 6.48 1.67 4.04
CA ALA A 47 5.90 0.34 3.82
C ALA A 47 4.93 -0.06 4.94
N ARG A 48 5.29 0.23 6.21
CA ARG A 48 4.42 -0.02 7.37
C ARG A 48 3.14 0.83 7.38
N ASP A 49 3.16 2.02 6.81
CA ASP A 49 1.97 2.86 6.70
C ASP A 49 0.98 2.26 5.68
N GLU A 50 1.47 1.80 4.53
CA GLU A 50 0.63 1.11 3.54
C GLU A 50 0.10 -0.24 4.07
N MET A 51 0.88 -0.95 4.92
CA MET A 51 0.37 -2.13 5.64
C MET A 51 -0.85 -1.80 6.52
N ARG A 52 -0.89 -0.60 7.12
CA ARG A 52 -2.05 -0.14 7.90
C ARG A 52 -3.22 0.23 7.00
N HIS A 53 -2.98 0.80 5.82
CA HIS A 53 -4.05 1.06 4.85
C HIS A 53 -4.67 -0.25 4.33
N LEU A 54 -3.87 -1.31 4.22
CA LEU A 54 -4.31 -2.65 3.82
C LEU A 54 -5.00 -3.45 4.95
N ASP A 55 -4.97 -2.97 6.19
CA ASP A 55 -5.34 -3.75 7.39
C ASP A 55 -4.61 -5.11 7.47
N TRP A 56 -3.29 -5.13 7.19
CA TRP A 56 -2.44 -6.31 7.34
C TRP A 56 -2.12 -6.62 8.82
#